data_AF-A0A1J3JZF7-F1
#
_entry.id   AF-A0A1J3JZF7-F1
#
_cell.length_a   1.000
_cell.length_b   1.000
_cell.length_c   1.000
_cell.angle_alpha   90.00
_cell.angle_beta   90.00
_cell.angle_gamma   90.00
#
_symmetry.space_group_name_H-M   'P 1'
#
loop_
_entity.id
_entity.type
_entity.pdbx_description
1 polymer ?
#
loop_
_entity_poly.entity_id
_entity_poly.type
_entity_poly.pdbx_seq_one_letter_code
_entity_poly.pdbx_strand_id
1 'polypeptide(L)'
;KGTVVEGTIQQLFEGHHMNYIECINVDYKSTRKESFYDLQLDVKGCKDVYASFDKYVEVERLEGDNKYHAEGHGLQDAKKGVLFIDFPPVLQLQLKRFEYDFMRDTMVKINDRYEFPLQLDLDREDGKYLSPDADRSVRNLYTLHSVLVHSGGVHGGHYYAFIRPTLTDQWYKFDDERVTKEDLKRALEEQYGGEEELPQTNPGFNNPPFKFTKYSNAYMLVYIRESDKDKIICNVDEKDIAEHLRVRLKKEQEEKEDKRRYKAQAHLFTIIKVARDQDLKEQIGKDIYFDLVDHDKVRSFRIQKQTPFQQFKEEVAKEFGVPVQLQRFWIWAKRQNHTYRPNRPLTPQEELQPVGQIREASNKANTAELKLFLEVEMLDERPIPPPEKSKEDILLFFKLYDPEKPELRYVGRLMVKSSSKPMDITGKLNEMAGFAPDEEIELFEEIKFEPCVMCEHLDKKTSFRLCQIEDGDIICFQK
;
A
#
# COMPACT_ATOMS: atom_id res chain seq x y z
N LYS A 1 -0.22 12.73 -29.66
CA LYS A 1 -0.46 13.76 -30.68
C LYS A 1 0.71 14.75 -30.63
N GLY A 2 1.30 15.12 -31.76
CA GLY A 2 2.50 15.96 -31.86
C GLY A 2 3.84 15.22 -31.75
N THR A 3 3.89 13.92 -32.03
CA THR A 3 5.12 13.10 -31.98
C THR A 3 5.34 12.35 -33.31
N VAL A 4 6.53 11.81 -33.52
CA VAL A 4 6.87 11.02 -34.73
C VAL A 4 6.06 9.73 -34.90
N VAL A 5 5.41 9.26 -33.82
CA VAL A 5 4.52 8.08 -33.78
C VAL A 5 3.06 8.47 -33.59
N GLU A 6 2.68 9.69 -33.98
CA GLU A 6 1.29 10.10 -33.96
C GLU A 6 0.45 9.26 -34.95
N GLY A 7 -0.75 8.87 -34.53
CA GLY A 7 -1.65 8.07 -35.36
C GLY A 7 -1.46 6.57 -35.27
N THR A 8 -0.43 6.05 -34.57
CA THR A 8 -0.16 4.60 -34.53
C THR A 8 -1.32 3.80 -33.92
N ILE A 9 -2.00 4.33 -32.89
CA ILE A 9 -3.15 3.64 -32.28
C ILE A 9 -4.33 3.58 -33.25
N GLN A 10 -4.61 4.68 -33.94
CA GLN A 10 -5.63 4.72 -34.99
C GLN A 10 -5.31 3.69 -36.08
N GLN A 11 -4.09 3.71 -36.61
CA GLN A 11 -3.67 2.84 -37.70
C GLN A 11 -3.76 1.34 -37.36
N LEU A 12 -3.56 0.97 -36.10
CA LEU A 12 -3.58 -0.44 -35.68
C LEU A 12 -4.98 -0.94 -35.32
N PHE A 13 -5.82 -0.11 -34.72
CA PHE A 13 -7.04 -0.55 -34.05
C PHE A 13 -8.32 0.11 -34.55
N GLU A 14 -8.24 1.23 -35.28
CA GLU A 14 -9.42 1.95 -35.76
C GLU A 14 -9.99 1.28 -37.01
N GLY A 15 -11.24 0.85 -36.92
CA GLY A 15 -12.08 0.47 -38.06
C GLY A 15 -13.30 1.37 -38.16
N HIS A 16 -14.10 1.17 -39.20
CA HIS A 16 -15.29 1.98 -39.42
C HIS A 16 -16.51 1.17 -39.79
N HIS A 17 -17.66 1.54 -39.20
CA HIS A 17 -18.97 1.05 -39.61
C HIS A 17 -19.85 2.19 -40.13
N MET A 18 -20.80 1.82 -40.98
CA MET A 18 -21.85 2.68 -41.52
C MET A 18 -23.18 2.24 -40.89
N ASN A 19 -23.74 3.12 -40.06
CA ASN A 19 -25.12 3.01 -39.63
C ASN A 19 -26.00 3.60 -40.72
N TYR A 20 -27.01 2.87 -41.17
CA TYR A 20 -27.99 3.37 -42.14
C TYR A 20 -29.40 3.23 -41.62
N ILE A 21 -30.24 4.20 -41.99
CA ILE A 21 -31.68 4.20 -41.76
C ILE A 21 -32.35 4.49 -43.09
N GLU A 22 -33.22 3.59 -43.53
CA GLU A 22 -33.95 3.67 -44.79
C GLU A 22 -35.45 3.62 -44.49
N CYS A 23 -36.19 4.67 -44.85
CA CYS A 23 -37.63 4.71 -44.65
C CYS A 23 -38.34 3.77 -45.62
N ILE A 24 -39.42 3.12 -45.17
CA ILE A 24 -40.14 2.13 -45.99
C ILE A 24 -41.14 2.80 -46.93
N ASN A 25 -41.83 3.83 -46.46
CA ASN A 25 -42.96 4.45 -47.17
C ASN A 25 -42.58 5.76 -47.89
N VAL A 26 -41.35 6.26 -47.67
CA VAL A 26 -40.84 7.50 -48.29
C VAL A 26 -39.41 7.28 -48.76
N ASP A 27 -39.03 7.95 -49.84
CA ASP A 27 -37.67 7.90 -50.40
C ASP A 27 -36.72 8.78 -49.58
N TYR A 28 -36.39 8.30 -48.37
CA TYR A 28 -35.47 8.96 -47.45
C TYR A 28 -34.50 7.95 -46.86
N LYS A 29 -33.20 8.21 -47.03
CA LYS A 29 -32.10 7.40 -46.48
C LYS A 29 -31.10 8.30 -45.74
N SER A 30 -30.81 7.94 -44.50
CA SER A 30 -29.77 8.57 -43.69
C SER A 30 -28.64 7.59 -43.47
N THR A 31 -27.40 8.00 -43.70
CA THR A 31 -26.20 7.20 -43.41
C THR A 31 -25.26 7.98 -42.50
N ARG A 32 -24.63 7.28 -41.55
CA ARG A 32 -23.65 7.85 -40.63
C ARG A 32 -22.45 6.93 -40.52
N LYS A 33 -21.27 7.46 -40.81
CA LYS A 33 -19.99 6.79 -40.58
C LYS A 33 -19.55 7.01 -39.13
N GLU A 34 -19.15 5.95 -38.47
CA GLU A 34 -18.61 5.97 -37.11
C GLU A 34 -17.36 5.10 -37.04
N SER A 35 -16.41 5.49 -36.19
CA SER A 35 -15.17 4.77 -35.91
C SER A 35 -15.34 3.86 -34.70
N PHE A 36 -14.69 2.70 -34.71
CA PHE A 36 -14.61 1.80 -33.56
C PHE A 36 -13.17 1.34 -33.32
N TYR A 37 -12.84 1.02 -32.06
CA TYR A 37 -11.54 0.43 -31.66
C TYR A 37 -11.70 -1.02 -31.16
N ASP A 38 -12.91 -1.38 -30.74
CA ASP A 38 -13.33 -2.71 -30.35
C ASP A 38 -14.75 -2.98 -30.88
N LEU A 39 -15.10 -4.25 -31.00
CA LEU A 39 -16.46 -4.68 -31.32
C LEU A 39 -17.03 -5.49 -30.17
N GLN A 40 -18.19 -5.06 -29.68
CA GLN A 40 -18.90 -5.74 -28.61
C GLN A 40 -19.89 -6.75 -29.19
N LEU A 41 -19.55 -8.04 -29.10
CA LEU A 41 -20.32 -9.12 -29.66
C LEU A 41 -21.26 -9.73 -28.62
N ASP A 42 -22.52 -9.91 -29.02
CA ASP A 42 -23.51 -10.59 -28.20
C ASP A 42 -23.18 -12.08 -28.10
N VAL A 43 -23.06 -12.60 -26.87
CA VAL A 43 -22.83 -14.02 -26.61
C VAL A 43 -24.16 -14.76 -26.41
N LYS A 44 -25.09 -14.16 -25.66
CA LYS A 44 -26.38 -14.78 -25.37
C LYS A 44 -27.18 -14.98 -26.67
N GLY A 45 -27.60 -16.22 -26.89
CA GLY A 45 -28.33 -16.63 -28.11
C GLY A 45 -27.45 -16.79 -29.35
N CYS A 46 -26.12 -16.62 -29.24
CA CYS A 46 -25.18 -16.82 -30.34
C CYS A 46 -24.30 -18.05 -30.02
N LYS A 47 -24.19 -18.98 -30.97
CA LYS A 47 -23.38 -20.21 -30.80
C LYS A 47 -21.88 -19.97 -31.03
N ASP A 48 -21.55 -19.00 -31.88
CA ASP A 48 -20.19 -18.71 -32.34
C ASP A 48 -20.04 -17.24 -32.74
N VAL A 49 -18.79 -16.84 -33.04
CA VAL A 49 -18.44 -15.49 -33.50
C VAL A 49 -19.21 -15.08 -34.75
N TYR A 50 -19.41 -15.98 -35.71
CA TYR A 50 -20.12 -15.67 -36.95
C TYR A 50 -21.60 -15.35 -36.69
N ALA A 51 -22.26 -16.09 -35.80
CA ALA A 51 -23.62 -15.82 -35.38
C ALA A 51 -23.75 -14.44 -34.70
N SER A 52 -22.74 -14.02 -33.92
CA SER A 52 -22.72 -12.67 -33.37
C SER A 52 -22.53 -11.59 -34.43
N PHE A 53 -21.69 -11.81 -35.45
CA PHE A 53 -21.55 -10.88 -36.58
C PHE A 53 -22.82 -10.81 -37.43
N ASP A 54 -23.48 -11.94 -37.67
CA ASP A 54 -24.78 -12.01 -38.35
C ASP A 54 -25.83 -11.18 -37.60
N LYS A 55 -25.88 -11.32 -36.26
CA LYS A 55 -26.75 -10.52 -35.40
C LYS A 55 -26.36 -9.04 -35.39
N TYR A 56 -25.05 -8.73 -35.47
CA TYR A 56 -24.54 -7.36 -35.47
C TYR A 56 -25.02 -6.57 -36.71
N VAL A 57 -25.08 -7.23 -37.88
CA VAL A 57 -25.58 -6.62 -39.13
C VAL A 57 -27.07 -6.87 -39.38
N GLU A 58 -27.79 -7.46 -38.42
CA GLU A 58 -29.21 -7.74 -38.54
C GLU A 58 -30.00 -6.42 -38.68
N VAL A 59 -30.93 -6.39 -39.63
CA VAL A 59 -31.73 -5.20 -39.91
C VAL A 59 -32.90 -5.12 -38.93
N GLU A 60 -32.88 -4.09 -38.09
CA GLU A 60 -33.95 -3.75 -37.17
C GLU A 60 -35.06 -2.96 -37.88
N ARG A 61 -36.31 -3.31 -37.59
CA ARG A 61 -37.48 -2.56 -38.08
C ARG A 61 -37.96 -1.59 -37.00
N LEU A 62 -38.00 -0.31 -37.36
CA LEU A 62 -38.51 0.79 -36.56
C LEU A 62 -39.98 1.01 -36.92
N GLU A 63 -40.88 0.39 -36.16
CA GLU A 63 -42.33 0.41 -36.36
C GLU A 63 -43.06 0.74 -35.04
N GLY A 64 -44.35 1.11 -35.11
CA GLY A 64 -45.17 1.39 -33.92
C GLY A 64 -44.73 2.62 -33.13
N ASP A 65 -44.48 2.46 -31.83
CA ASP A 65 -44.00 3.54 -30.95
C ASP A 65 -42.52 3.89 -31.19
N ASN A 66 -41.78 3.05 -31.92
CA ASN A 66 -40.36 3.21 -32.19
C ASN A 66 -40.06 3.78 -33.59
N LYS A 67 -41.00 4.50 -34.21
CA LYS A 67 -40.85 5.09 -35.55
C LYS A 67 -39.69 6.09 -35.63
N TYR A 68 -39.05 6.14 -36.79
CA TYR A 68 -37.96 7.07 -37.05
C TYR A 68 -38.48 8.45 -37.44
N HIS A 69 -37.95 9.52 -36.84
CA HIS A 69 -38.29 10.88 -37.22
C HIS A 69 -37.42 11.33 -38.41
N ALA A 70 -37.93 11.14 -39.62
CA ALA A 70 -37.27 11.53 -40.85
C ALA A 70 -37.40 13.04 -41.10
N GLU A 71 -36.28 13.70 -41.41
CA GLU A 71 -36.25 15.13 -41.68
C GLU A 71 -37.14 15.47 -42.88
N GLY A 72 -38.09 16.39 -42.70
CA GLY A 72 -39.07 16.75 -43.73
C GLY A 72 -40.22 15.76 -43.93
N HIS A 73 -40.20 14.58 -43.29
CA HIS A 73 -41.22 13.52 -43.47
C HIS A 73 -41.89 13.05 -42.18
N GLY A 74 -41.48 13.56 -41.01
CA GLY A 74 -42.09 13.22 -39.71
C GLY A 74 -41.79 11.78 -39.27
N LEU A 75 -42.66 11.19 -38.45
CA LEU A 75 -42.50 9.81 -37.96
C LEU A 75 -42.83 8.79 -39.04
N GLN A 76 -41.85 7.98 -39.41
CA GLN A 76 -41.93 7.00 -40.48
C GLN A 76 -41.48 5.62 -40.00
N ASP A 77 -42.08 4.59 -40.60
CA ASP A 77 -41.60 3.23 -40.44
C ASP A 77 -40.29 3.09 -41.25
N ALA A 78 -39.23 2.56 -40.63
CA ALA A 78 -37.90 2.53 -41.22
C ALA A 78 -37.16 1.23 -40.91
N LYS A 79 -36.16 0.92 -41.73
CA LYS A 79 -35.19 -0.14 -41.51
C LYS A 79 -33.88 0.48 -41.05
N LYS A 80 -33.36 0.02 -39.93
CA LYS A 80 -32.07 0.42 -39.39
C LYS A 80 -31.11 -0.75 -39.47
N GLY A 81 -29.91 -0.53 -39.96
CA GLY A 81 -28.88 -1.57 -40.03
C GLY A 81 -27.48 -0.99 -39.90
N VAL A 82 -26.52 -1.89 -39.75
CA VAL A 82 -25.10 -1.57 -39.63
C VAL A 82 -24.33 -2.44 -40.60
N LEU A 83 -23.41 -1.83 -41.35
CA LEU A 83 -22.46 -2.53 -42.23
C LEU A 83 -21.06 -1.99 -41.99
N PHE A 84 -20.03 -2.82 -42.18
CA PHE A 84 -18.65 -2.41 -42.01
C PHE A 84 -18.10 -1.76 -43.27
N ILE A 85 -17.42 -0.63 -43.13
CA ILE A 85 -16.72 0.03 -44.24
C ILE A 85 -15.33 -0.60 -44.38
N ASP A 86 -14.64 -0.77 -43.26
CA ASP A 86 -13.33 -1.37 -43.16
C ASP A 86 -13.10 -1.96 -41.76
N PHE A 87 -12.18 -2.92 -41.67
CA PHE A 87 -11.72 -3.49 -40.41
C PHE A 87 -10.27 -3.07 -40.12
N PRO A 88 -9.86 -2.97 -38.84
CA PRO A 88 -8.49 -2.64 -38.47
C PRO A 88 -7.52 -3.82 -38.63
N PRO A 89 -6.20 -3.59 -38.74
CA PRO A 89 -5.20 -4.66 -38.74
C PRO A 89 -5.21 -5.52 -37.47
N VAL A 90 -5.48 -4.93 -36.30
CA VAL A 90 -5.68 -5.63 -35.03
C VAL A 90 -7.13 -5.50 -34.59
N LEU A 91 -7.86 -6.60 -34.65
CA LEU A 91 -9.28 -6.65 -34.34
C LEU A 91 -9.49 -7.12 -32.89
N GLN A 92 -10.13 -6.27 -32.09
CA GLN A 92 -10.49 -6.56 -30.70
C GLN A 92 -11.98 -6.89 -30.62
N LEU A 93 -12.30 -8.12 -30.19
CA LEU A 93 -13.68 -8.57 -30.01
C LEU A 93 -13.95 -8.74 -28.51
N GLN A 94 -14.79 -7.88 -27.97
CA GLN A 94 -15.26 -7.98 -26.60
C GLN A 94 -16.52 -8.85 -26.56
N LEU A 95 -16.47 -9.97 -25.84
CA LEU A 95 -17.60 -10.86 -25.71
C LEU A 95 -18.48 -10.38 -24.56
N LYS A 96 -19.72 -9.96 -24.86
CA LYS A 96 -20.69 -9.48 -23.87
C LYS A 96 -21.19 -10.64 -23.00
N ARG A 97 -20.34 -11.08 -22.07
CA ARG A 97 -20.61 -12.13 -21.08
C ARG A 97 -21.16 -11.60 -19.77
N PHE A 98 -21.42 -10.30 -19.67
CA PHE A 98 -22.05 -9.69 -18.51
C PHE A 98 -23.25 -8.90 -18.99
N GLU A 99 -24.41 -9.25 -18.47
CA GLU A 99 -25.66 -8.58 -18.77
C GLU A 99 -26.46 -8.33 -17.50
N TYR A 100 -27.32 -7.33 -17.54
CA TYR A 100 -28.26 -7.07 -16.47
C TYR A 100 -29.50 -7.96 -16.64
N ASP A 101 -29.77 -8.81 -15.67
CA ASP A 101 -31.00 -9.59 -15.61
C ASP A 101 -32.08 -8.77 -14.90
N PHE A 102 -32.97 -8.16 -15.70
CA PHE A 102 -34.08 -7.35 -15.19
C PHE A 102 -35.05 -8.12 -14.31
N MET A 103 -35.21 -9.44 -14.51
CA MET A 103 -36.13 -10.25 -13.70
C MET A 103 -35.55 -10.54 -12.31
N ARG A 104 -34.22 -10.61 -12.21
CA ARG A 104 -33.50 -10.88 -10.96
C ARG A 104 -32.90 -9.63 -10.31
N ASP A 105 -33.04 -8.48 -10.96
CA ASP A 105 -32.49 -7.18 -10.55
C ASP A 105 -30.99 -7.25 -10.20
N THR A 106 -30.24 -8.01 -11.01
CA THR A 106 -28.81 -8.23 -10.76
C THR A 106 -28.03 -8.47 -12.04
N MET A 107 -26.74 -8.18 -11.99
CA MET A 107 -25.82 -8.50 -13.07
C MET A 107 -25.53 -10.01 -13.05
N VAL A 108 -25.56 -10.64 -14.22
CA VAL A 108 -25.27 -12.07 -14.39
C VAL A 108 -24.15 -12.28 -15.38
N LYS A 109 -23.33 -13.32 -15.14
CA LYS A 109 -22.31 -13.76 -16.08
C LYS A 109 -22.87 -14.85 -16.99
N ILE A 110 -22.82 -14.62 -18.30
CA ILE A 110 -23.20 -15.59 -19.34
C ILE A 110 -22.05 -16.56 -19.55
N ASN A 111 -22.24 -17.78 -19.04
CA ASN A 111 -21.28 -18.88 -19.17
C ASN A 111 -21.61 -19.82 -20.34
N ASP A 112 -22.56 -19.45 -21.20
CA ASP A 112 -22.96 -20.24 -22.36
C ASP A 112 -21.75 -20.57 -23.25
N ARG A 113 -21.82 -21.75 -23.89
CA ARG A 113 -20.80 -22.20 -24.82
C ARG A 113 -20.82 -21.30 -26.06
N TYR A 114 -19.68 -20.72 -26.38
CA TYR A 114 -19.50 -19.77 -27.47
C TYR A 114 -18.19 -20.06 -28.18
N GLU A 115 -18.27 -20.49 -29.44
CA GLU A 115 -17.10 -20.88 -30.22
C GLU A 115 -16.47 -19.68 -30.95
N PHE A 116 -15.15 -19.67 -31.03
CA PHE A 116 -14.40 -18.71 -31.81
C PHE A 116 -13.26 -19.41 -32.54
N PRO A 117 -13.08 -19.20 -33.86
CA PRO A 117 -12.14 -19.98 -34.65
C PRO A 117 -10.71 -19.44 -34.53
N LEU A 118 -9.72 -20.30 -34.82
CA LEU A 118 -8.32 -19.88 -34.95
C LEU A 118 -8.11 -18.90 -36.11
N GLN A 119 -8.86 -19.12 -37.21
CA GLN A 119 -8.90 -18.31 -38.42
C GLN A 119 -10.31 -17.73 -38.57
N LEU A 120 -10.41 -16.41 -38.58
CA LEU A 120 -11.66 -15.68 -38.73
C LEU A 120 -11.68 -15.00 -40.10
N ASP A 121 -12.58 -15.44 -40.98
CA ASP A 121 -12.75 -14.86 -42.32
C ASP A 121 -14.00 -13.98 -42.34
N LEU A 122 -13.80 -12.65 -42.35
CA LEU A 122 -14.89 -11.67 -42.38
C LEU A 122 -15.31 -11.30 -43.82
N ASP A 123 -14.59 -11.77 -44.83
CA ASP A 123 -14.98 -11.63 -46.25
C ASP A 123 -15.81 -12.80 -46.76
N ARG A 124 -16.08 -13.79 -45.90
CA ARG A 124 -16.94 -14.94 -46.24
C ARG A 124 -18.30 -14.50 -46.78
N GLU A 125 -18.91 -15.39 -47.57
CA GLU A 125 -20.25 -15.15 -48.15
C GLU A 125 -20.30 -13.86 -48.99
N ASP A 126 -19.24 -13.60 -49.77
CA ASP A 126 -19.06 -12.45 -50.65
C ASP A 126 -19.07 -11.08 -49.92
N GLY A 127 -18.42 -11.04 -48.76
CA GLY A 127 -18.31 -9.83 -47.95
C GLY A 127 -19.65 -9.40 -47.35
N LYS A 128 -20.44 -10.37 -46.86
CA LYS A 128 -21.78 -10.15 -46.28
C LYS A 128 -21.85 -9.01 -45.25
N TYR A 129 -20.79 -8.83 -44.48
CA TYR A 129 -20.73 -7.82 -43.42
C TYR A 129 -20.26 -6.44 -43.92
N LEU A 130 -19.70 -6.38 -45.13
CA LEU A 130 -19.14 -5.16 -45.70
C LEU A 130 -20.21 -4.33 -46.41
N SER A 131 -20.04 -3.01 -46.36
CA SER A 131 -20.82 -2.08 -47.15
C SER A 131 -20.53 -2.26 -48.66
N PRO A 132 -21.48 -1.94 -49.55
CA PRO A 132 -21.25 -2.05 -51.00
C PRO A 132 -20.07 -1.25 -51.53
N ASP A 133 -19.76 -0.12 -50.87
CA ASP A 133 -18.67 0.79 -51.24
C ASP A 133 -17.36 0.48 -50.50
N ALA A 134 -17.30 -0.61 -49.73
CA ALA A 134 -16.10 -1.01 -48.99
C ALA A 134 -14.95 -1.37 -49.94
N ASP A 135 -13.72 -1.01 -49.56
CA ASP A 135 -12.53 -1.44 -50.27
C ASP A 135 -12.29 -2.93 -50.03
N ARG A 136 -12.40 -3.72 -51.11
CA ARG A 136 -12.18 -5.18 -51.11
C ARG A 136 -10.78 -5.57 -51.60
N SER A 137 -9.86 -4.61 -51.74
CA SER A 137 -8.49 -4.88 -52.19
C SER A 137 -7.66 -5.67 -51.15
N VAL A 138 -8.00 -5.52 -49.87
CA VAL A 138 -7.36 -6.21 -48.75
C VAL A 138 -8.31 -7.25 -48.18
N ARG A 139 -7.84 -8.49 -48.07
CA ARG A 139 -8.63 -9.58 -47.49
C ARG A 139 -8.72 -9.45 -45.96
N ASN A 140 -9.93 -9.50 -45.42
CA ASN A 140 -10.23 -9.51 -43.99
C ASN A 140 -10.16 -10.92 -43.39
N LEU A 141 -9.01 -11.58 -43.60
CA LEU A 141 -8.67 -12.85 -42.98
C LEU A 141 -7.79 -12.62 -41.75
N TYR A 142 -8.22 -13.12 -40.61
CA TYR A 142 -7.60 -12.87 -39.32
C TYR A 142 -7.17 -14.14 -38.60
N THR A 143 -6.00 -14.07 -37.96
CA THR A 143 -5.44 -15.12 -37.13
C THR A 143 -5.56 -14.75 -35.64
N LEU A 144 -6.09 -15.65 -34.81
CA LEU A 144 -6.31 -15.41 -33.37
C LEU A 144 -4.99 -15.23 -32.61
N HIS A 145 -4.70 -14.04 -32.11
CA HIS A 145 -3.46 -13.75 -31.38
C HIS A 145 -3.57 -14.00 -29.87
N SER A 146 -4.69 -13.63 -29.25
CA SER A 146 -4.86 -13.73 -27.80
C SER A 146 -6.29 -14.03 -27.40
N VAL A 147 -6.43 -14.76 -26.29
CA VAL A 147 -7.68 -15.10 -25.61
C VAL A 147 -7.55 -14.64 -24.17
N LEU A 148 -8.27 -13.58 -23.80
CA LEU A 148 -8.35 -13.11 -22.42
C LEU A 148 -9.50 -13.84 -21.74
N VAL A 149 -9.23 -14.42 -20.58
CA VAL A 149 -10.16 -15.29 -19.86
C VAL A 149 -10.50 -14.68 -18.52
N HIS A 150 -11.79 -14.76 -18.16
CA HIS A 150 -12.26 -14.44 -16.84
C HIS A 150 -12.79 -15.70 -16.15
N SER A 151 -12.18 -16.04 -15.02
CA SER A 151 -12.62 -17.13 -14.14
C SER A 151 -13.35 -16.56 -12.93
N GLY A 152 -14.60 -16.94 -12.72
CA GLY A 152 -15.39 -16.52 -11.57
C GLY A 152 -16.71 -15.88 -11.93
N GLY A 153 -17.26 -15.10 -11.00
CA GLY A 153 -18.58 -14.49 -11.09
C GLY A 153 -18.53 -12.98 -11.26
N VAL A 154 -19.69 -12.34 -11.15
CA VAL A 154 -19.84 -10.90 -11.38
C VAL A 154 -19.15 -10.04 -10.32
N HIS A 155 -19.12 -10.51 -9.07
CA HIS A 155 -18.58 -9.75 -7.93
C HIS A 155 -17.13 -10.08 -7.59
N GLY A 156 -16.50 -10.96 -8.37
CA GLY A 156 -15.14 -11.40 -8.10
C GLY A 156 -14.72 -12.54 -9.01
N GLY A 157 -13.48 -12.45 -9.47
CA GLY A 157 -12.88 -13.43 -10.35
C GLY A 157 -11.40 -13.17 -10.56
N HIS A 158 -10.81 -13.97 -11.43
CA HIS A 158 -9.40 -13.94 -11.78
C HIS A 158 -9.24 -13.82 -13.30
N TYR A 159 -8.33 -12.95 -13.73
CA TYR A 159 -8.06 -12.70 -15.15
C TYR A 159 -6.70 -13.28 -15.52
N TYR A 160 -6.66 -13.97 -16.65
CA TYR A 160 -5.43 -14.45 -17.25
C TYR A 160 -5.58 -14.47 -18.77
N ALA A 161 -4.47 -14.60 -19.49
CA ALA A 161 -4.49 -14.56 -20.95
C ALA A 161 -3.74 -15.74 -21.55
N PHE A 162 -4.28 -16.30 -22.62
CA PHE A 162 -3.53 -17.15 -23.54
C PHE A 162 -3.07 -16.30 -24.71
N ILE A 163 -1.77 -16.30 -25.00
CA ILE A 163 -1.17 -15.47 -26.05
C ILE A 163 -0.26 -16.32 -26.91
N ARG A 164 -0.24 -16.03 -28.22
CA ARG A 164 0.74 -16.53 -29.19
C ARG A 164 1.65 -15.39 -29.65
N PRO A 165 2.75 -15.08 -28.93
CA PRO A 165 3.55 -13.88 -29.19
C PRO A 165 4.10 -13.81 -30.62
N THR A 166 4.44 -14.96 -31.21
CA THR A 166 4.98 -15.07 -32.56
C THR A 166 3.97 -15.63 -33.58
N LEU A 167 2.70 -15.78 -33.20
CA LEU A 167 1.65 -16.43 -34.01
C LEU A 167 2.04 -17.80 -34.58
N THR A 168 2.93 -18.52 -33.89
CA THR A 168 3.25 -19.93 -34.14
C THR A 168 2.22 -20.83 -33.46
N ASP A 169 2.32 -22.15 -33.57
CA ASP A 169 1.35 -23.06 -32.93
C ASP A 169 1.49 -23.14 -31.40
N GLN A 170 2.54 -22.57 -30.82
CA GLN A 170 2.78 -22.59 -29.37
C GLN A 170 1.99 -21.49 -28.65
N TRP A 171 1.13 -21.92 -27.72
CA TRP A 171 0.43 -21.04 -26.80
C TRP A 171 1.15 -20.89 -25.47
N TYR A 172 1.00 -19.72 -24.86
CA TYR A 172 1.47 -19.44 -23.51
C TYR A 172 0.33 -18.90 -22.67
N LYS A 173 0.16 -19.44 -21.47
CA LYS A 173 -0.73 -18.91 -20.45
C LYS A 173 0.05 -17.93 -19.58
N PHE A 174 -0.40 -16.68 -19.57
CA PHE A 174 0.08 -15.61 -18.71
C PHE A 174 -0.88 -15.46 -17.55
N ASP A 175 -0.48 -15.97 -16.39
CA ASP A 175 -1.24 -15.98 -15.14
C ASP A 175 -0.43 -15.23 -14.07
N ASP A 176 -0.63 -13.92 -14.02
CA ASP A 176 0.15 -12.96 -13.22
C ASP A 176 1.68 -13.12 -13.40
N GLU A 177 2.36 -13.54 -12.34
CA GLU A 177 3.82 -13.73 -12.30
C GLU A 177 4.28 -15.06 -12.95
N ARG A 178 3.34 -15.92 -13.36
CA ARG A 178 3.62 -17.26 -13.89
C ARG A 178 3.28 -17.34 -15.36
N VAL A 179 4.24 -17.76 -16.17
CA VAL A 179 4.05 -18.03 -17.60
C VAL A 179 4.30 -19.51 -17.87
N THR A 180 3.29 -20.21 -18.40
CA THR A 180 3.38 -21.63 -18.76
C THR A 180 3.09 -21.86 -20.24
N LYS A 181 3.69 -22.91 -20.80
CA LYS A 181 3.35 -23.38 -22.15
C LYS A 181 2.07 -24.21 -22.09
N GLU A 182 1.18 -23.98 -23.03
CA GLU A 182 -0.09 -24.71 -23.13
C GLU A 182 -0.33 -25.15 -24.58
N ASP A 183 -1.25 -26.09 -24.77
CA ASP A 183 -1.68 -26.55 -26.09
C ASP A 183 -2.86 -25.71 -26.62
N LEU A 184 -3.14 -25.90 -27.92
CA LEU A 184 -4.24 -25.21 -28.59
C LEU A 184 -5.60 -25.51 -27.93
N LYS A 185 -5.82 -26.76 -27.50
CA LYS A 185 -7.09 -27.19 -26.92
C LYS A 185 -7.41 -26.42 -25.63
N ARG A 186 -6.42 -26.24 -24.75
CA ARG A 186 -6.55 -25.47 -23.52
C ARG A 186 -6.72 -23.98 -23.76
N ALA A 187 -5.98 -23.42 -24.72
CA ALA A 187 -6.06 -22.00 -25.03
C ALA A 187 -7.36 -21.59 -25.75
N LEU A 188 -7.95 -22.53 -26.51
CA LEU A 188 -9.09 -22.29 -27.39
C LEU A 188 -10.36 -23.00 -26.91
N GLU A 189 -10.43 -24.32 -27.09
CA GLU A 189 -11.66 -25.11 -26.89
C GLU A 189 -12.16 -25.09 -25.45
N GLU A 190 -11.25 -25.16 -24.48
CA GLU A 190 -11.62 -25.11 -23.07
C GLU A 190 -12.13 -23.73 -22.63
N GLN A 191 -11.93 -22.70 -23.45
CA GLN A 191 -12.33 -21.32 -23.16
C GLN A 191 -13.67 -20.91 -23.77
N TYR A 192 -14.36 -21.83 -24.48
CA TYR A 192 -15.69 -21.57 -25.04
C TYR A 192 -16.77 -21.38 -23.97
N GLY A 193 -16.56 -21.92 -22.75
CA GLY A 193 -17.60 -22.01 -21.72
C GLY A 193 -18.51 -23.21 -21.92
N GLY A 194 -19.71 -23.15 -21.34
CA GLY A 194 -20.69 -24.23 -21.33
C GLY A 194 -20.60 -25.13 -20.11
N GLU A 195 -21.20 -26.32 -20.22
CA GLU A 195 -21.20 -27.35 -19.19
C GLU A 195 -20.14 -28.42 -19.49
N GLU A 196 -19.47 -28.91 -18.46
CA GLU A 196 -18.55 -30.04 -18.55
C GLU A 196 -19.15 -31.27 -17.88
N GLU A 197 -19.05 -32.41 -18.57
CA GLU A 197 -19.43 -33.72 -18.05
C GLU A 197 -18.19 -34.42 -17.51
N LEU A 198 -18.20 -34.82 -16.23
CA LEU A 198 -17.12 -35.64 -15.68
C LEU A 198 -17.24 -37.08 -16.17
N PRO A 199 -16.12 -37.74 -16.53
CA PRO A 199 -16.15 -39.16 -16.87
C PRO A 199 -16.66 -39.99 -15.69
N GLN A 200 -17.53 -40.97 -15.99
CA GLN A 200 -18.11 -41.86 -14.98
C GLN A 200 -17.00 -42.59 -14.22
N THR A 201 -16.96 -42.43 -12.90
CA THR A 201 -15.97 -43.09 -12.03
C THR A 201 -16.24 -44.58 -11.83
N ASN A 202 -17.40 -45.10 -12.25
CA ASN A 202 -17.77 -46.52 -12.13
C ASN A 202 -18.58 -47.02 -13.34
N PRO A 203 -18.04 -47.93 -14.20
CA PRO A 203 -18.69 -48.42 -15.43
C PRO A 203 -19.95 -49.30 -15.24
N GLY A 204 -20.54 -49.38 -14.04
CA GLY A 204 -21.60 -50.34 -13.68
C GLY A 204 -22.87 -49.74 -13.08
N PHE A 205 -22.96 -48.42 -12.89
CA PHE A 205 -24.16 -47.75 -12.37
C PHE A 205 -24.70 -46.75 -13.42
N ASN A 206 -25.95 -46.95 -13.84
CA ASN A 206 -26.64 -46.15 -14.87
C ASN A 206 -27.15 -44.80 -14.32
N ASN A 207 -26.29 -44.03 -13.65
CA ASN A 207 -26.64 -42.66 -13.26
C ASN A 207 -26.33 -41.68 -14.41
N PRO A 208 -27.19 -40.67 -14.65
CA PRO A 208 -26.89 -39.62 -15.62
C PRO A 208 -25.60 -38.89 -15.23
N PRO A 209 -24.74 -38.51 -16.20
CA PRO A 209 -23.48 -37.84 -15.92
C PRO A 209 -23.69 -36.51 -15.19
N PHE A 210 -22.84 -36.24 -14.19
CA PHE A 210 -22.91 -35.00 -13.42
C PHE A 210 -22.34 -33.85 -14.27
N LYS A 211 -23.17 -32.85 -14.55
CA LYS A 211 -22.83 -31.66 -15.34
C LYS A 211 -22.53 -30.49 -14.41
N PHE A 212 -21.45 -29.77 -14.66
CA PHE A 212 -21.17 -28.50 -13.98
C PHE A 212 -20.83 -27.40 -14.99
N THR A 213 -21.26 -26.18 -14.69
CA THR A 213 -20.98 -25.02 -15.54
C THR A 213 -19.53 -24.58 -15.41
N LYS A 214 -18.86 -24.33 -16.54
CA LYS A 214 -17.53 -23.73 -16.57
C LYS A 214 -17.62 -22.24 -16.23
N TYR A 215 -16.97 -21.85 -15.14
CA TYR A 215 -16.88 -20.45 -14.71
C TYR A 215 -15.67 -19.71 -15.29
N SER A 216 -14.78 -20.43 -15.99
CA SER A 216 -13.70 -19.88 -16.82
C SER A 216 -14.13 -19.88 -18.28
N ASN A 217 -14.14 -18.72 -18.92
CA ASN A 217 -14.38 -18.60 -20.35
C ASN A 217 -13.79 -17.31 -20.91
N ALA A 218 -13.57 -17.31 -22.23
CA ALA A 218 -13.04 -16.15 -22.94
C ALA A 218 -13.99 -14.95 -22.81
N TYR A 219 -13.42 -13.82 -22.44
CA TYR A 219 -14.11 -12.54 -22.30
C TYR A 219 -13.73 -11.55 -23.41
N MET A 220 -12.51 -11.65 -23.95
CA MET A 220 -12.05 -10.81 -25.04
C MET A 220 -11.11 -11.60 -25.95
N LEU A 221 -11.25 -11.40 -27.26
CA LEU A 221 -10.42 -12.04 -28.28
C LEU A 221 -9.66 -10.96 -29.05
N VAL A 222 -8.40 -11.24 -29.35
CA VAL A 222 -7.56 -10.38 -30.18
C VAL A 222 -7.17 -11.15 -31.42
N TYR A 223 -7.48 -10.59 -32.58
CA TYR A 223 -7.22 -11.15 -33.90
C TYR A 223 -6.28 -10.21 -34.67
N ILE A 224 -5.37 -10.77 -35.47
CA ILE A 224 -4.43 -10.00 -36.31
C ILE A 224 -4.67 -10.38 -37.77
N ARG A 225 -4.81 -9.38 -38.64
CA ARG A 225 -4.99 -9.59 -40.08
C ARG A 225 -3.76 -10.26 -40.67
N GLU A 226 -3.96 -11.31 -41.45
CA GLU A 226 -2.86 -12.13 -41.99
C GLU A 226 -1.91 -11.32 -42.88
N SER A 227 -2.42 -10.37 -43.66
CA SER A 227 -1.60 -9.50 -44.53
C SER A 227 -0.72 -8.50 -43.78
N ASP A 228 -1.06 -8.17 -42.53
CA ASP A 228 -0.33 -7.18 -41.72
C ASP A 228 0.50 -7.84 -40.60
N LYS A 229 0.49 -9.17 -40.55
CA LYS A 229 1.19 -9.99 -39.56
C LYS A 229 2.64 -9.60 -39.34
N ASP A 230 3.44 -9.51 -40.40
CA ASP A 230 4.88 -9.24 -40.31
C ASP A 230 5.19 -7.82 -39.82
N LYS A 231 4.28 -6.86 -40.07
CA LYS A 231 4.43 -5.49 -39.58
C LYS A 231 4.11 -5.39 -38.09
N ILE A 232 3.12 -6.15 -37.63
CA ILE A 232 2.61 -6.11 -36.26
C ILE A 232 3.48 -6.95 -35.33
N ILE A 233 3.82 -8.17 -35.75
CA ILE A 233 4.67 -9.13 -35.01
C ILE A 233 6.12 -8.97 -35.46
N CYS A 234 6.62 -7.73 -35.45
CA CYS A 234 8.02 -7.45 -35.74
C CYS A 234 8.90 -7.74 -34.52
N ASN A 235 10.17 -8.07 -34.75
CA ASN A 235 11.13 -8.24 -33.68
C ASN A 235 11.53 -6.87 -33.14
N VAL A 236 11.42 -6.70 -31.81
CA VAL A 236 11.86 -5.49 -31.10
C VAL A 236 13.11 -5.81 -30.31
N ASP A 237 14.18 -5.05 -30.53
CA ASP A 237 15.46 -5.20 -29.85
C ASP A 237 15.81 -4.00 -28.94
N GLU A 238 16.95 -4.06 -28.25
CA GLU A 238 17.37 -2.97 -27.36
C GLU A 238 17.69 -1.65 -28.08
N LYS A 239 17.89 -1.67 -29.40
CA LYS A 239 18.20 -0.50 -30.22
C LYS A 239 16.92 0.27 -30.58
N ASP A 240 15.77 -0.40 -30.59
CA ASP A 240 14.46 0.22 -30.76
C ASP A 240 14.05 1.04 -29.53
N ILE A 241 14.66 0.78 -28.37
CA ILE A 241 14.44 1.52 -27.13
C ILE A 241 15.38 2.73 -27.07
N ALA A 242 14.81 3.94 -27.08
CA ALA A 242 15.57 5.18 -27.02
C ALA A 242 16.55 5.21 -25.84
N GLU A 243 17.80 5.63 -26.10
CA GLU A 243 18.91 5.57 -25.14
C GLU A 243 18.59 6.29 -23.82
N HIS A 244 17.97 7.46 -23.88
CA HIS A 244 17.61 8.23 -22.68
C HIS A 244 16.63 7.47 -21.76
N LEU A 245 15.74 6.63 -22.32
CA LEU A 245 14.85 5.78 -21.54
C LEU A 245 15.63 4.62 -20.89
N ARG A 246 16.56 4.00 -21.63
CA ARG A 246 17.39 2.91 -21.10
C ARG A 246 18.21 3.38 -19.89
N VAL A 247 18.87 4.53 -20.01
CA VAL A 247 19.66 5.12 -18.92
C VAL A 247 18.79 5.44 -17.71
N ARG A 248 17.62 6.07 -17.93
CA ARG A 248 16.69 6.42 -16.87
C ARG A 248 16.17 5.19 -16.12
N LEU A 249 15.68 4.18 -16.84
CA LEU A 249 15.11 2.96 -16.25
C LEU A 249 16.16 2.17 -15.47
N LYS A 250 17.40 2.10 -15.97
CA LYS A 250 18.50 1.47 -15.25
C LYS A 250 18.80 2.17 -13.92
N LYS A 251 18.86 3.51 -13.93
CA LYS A 251 19.04 4.30 -12.71
C LYS A 251 17.89 4.09 -11.71
N GLU A 252 16.65 4.11 -12.17
CA GLU A 252 15.47 3.86 -11.32
C GLU A 252 15.52 2.45 -10.70
N GLN A 253 16.00 1.45 -11.43
CA GLN A 253 16.17 0.09 -10.93
C GLN A 253 17.26 0.00 -9.87
N GLU A 254 18.43 0.61 -10.10
CA GLU A 254 19.53 0.69 -9.13
C GLU A 254 19.06 1.36 -7.83
N GLU A 255 18.35 2.50 -7.92
CA GLU A 255 17.79 3.18 -6.75
C GLU A 255 16.76 2.32 -5.98
N LYS A 256 15.95 1.54 -6.70
CA LYS A 256 14.96 0.64 -6.10
C LYS A 256 15.64 -0.52 -5.38
N GLU A 257 16.70 -1.08 -5.97
CA GLU A 257 17.53 -2.12 -5.34
C GLU A 257 18.24 -1.59 -4.10
N ASP A 258 18.81 -0.40 -4.15
CA ASP A 258 19.45 0.23 -2.99
C ASP A 258 18.45 0.52 -1.87
N LYS A 259 17.26 1.03 -2.18
CA LYS A 259 16.17 1.17 -1.20
C LYS A 259 15.76 -0.17 -0.60
N ARG A 260 15.72 -1.24 -1.41
CA ARG A 260 15.40 -2.58 -0.94
C ARG A 260 16.49 -3.12 -0.02
N ARG A 261 17.76 -2.94 -0.37
CA ARG A 261 18.93 -3.29 0.47
C ARG A 261 18.92 -2.52 1.78
N TYR A 262 18.67 -1.21 1.73
CA TYR A 262 18.56 -0.37 2.92
C TYR A 262 17.42 -0.82 3.84
N LYS A 263 16.22 -1.07 3.30
CA LYS A 263 15.09 -1.61 4.10
C LYS A 263 15.42 -2.99 4.67
N ALA A 264 16.07 -3.85 3.88
CA ALA A 264 16.52 -5.15 4.33
C ALA A 264 17.59 -5.06 5.43
N GLN A 265 18.37 -3.99 5.53
CA GLN A 265 19.34 -3.80 6.62
C GLN A 265 18.76 -3.00 7.80
N ALA A 266 17.74 -2.17 7.59
CA ALA A 266 17.18 -1.30 8.62
C ALA A 266 16.65 -2.09 9.84
N HIS A 267 16.10 -3.29 9.64
CA HIS A 267 15.64 -4.14 10.73
C HIS A 267 16.77 -4.63 11.67
N LEU A 268 18.03 -4.52 11.27
CA LEU A 268 19.20 -4.88 12.08
C LEU A 268 19.62 -3.76 13.04
N PHE A 269 19.12 -2.54 12.86
CA PHE A 269 19.44 -1.39 13.69
C PHE A 269 18.32 -1.07 14.67
N THR A 270 18.68 -0.39 15.75
CA THR A 270 17.76 0.21 16.71
C THR A 270 18.19 1.64 17.01
N ILE A 271 17.24 2.46 17.44
CA ILE A 271 17.50 3.81 17.92
C ILE A 271 17.52 3.79 19.44
N ILE A 272 18.55 4.39 20.04
CA ILE A 272 18.66 4.63 21.47
C ILE A 272 18.67 6.14 21.69
N LYS A 273 17.72 6.64 22.49
CA LYS A 273 17.61 8.05 22.87
C LYS A 273 18.16 8.21 24.28
N VAL A 274 19.12 9.12 24.47
CA VAL A 274 19.79 9.33 25.76
C VAL A 274 19.54 10.75 26.25
N ALA A 275 18.82 10.88 27.35
CA ALA A 275 18.58 12.14 28.05
C ALA A 275 19.60 12.35 29.18
N ARG A 276 20.03 13.58 29.41
CA ARG A 276 20.97 14.00 30.47
C ARG A 276 20.41 15.21 31.22
N ASP A 277 20.93 15.47 32.42
CA ASP A 277 20.58 16.65 33.22
C ASP A 277 20.61 17.98 32.43
N GLN A 278 21.56 18.12 31.49
CA GLN A 278 21.64 19.28 30.60
C GLN A 278 20.41 19.41 29.68
N ASP A 279 19.92 18.29 29.12
CA ASP A 279 18.75 18.29 28.24
C ASP A 279 17.48 18.64 29.03
N LEU A 280 17.37 18.15 30.27
CA LEU A 280 16.29 18.50 31.20
C LEU A 280 16.30 20.01 31.51
N LYS A 281 17.48 20.57 31.79
CA LYS A 281 17.68 21.99 32.08
C LYS A 281 17.35 22.90 30.89
N GLU A 282 17.65 22.46 29.68
CA GLU A 282 17.39 23.23 28.47
C GLU A 282 15.92 23.25 28.06
N GLN A 283 15.19 22.17 28.32
CA GLN A 283 13.81 21.98 27.86
C GLN A 283 12.75 22.40 28.88
N ILE A 284 12.96 22.11 30.17
CA ILE A 284 11.98 22.42 31.23
C ILE A 284 11.84 23.95 31.37
N GLY A 285 10.60 24.44 31.29
CA GLY A 285 10.27 25.87 31.34
C GLY A 285 10.22 26.57 30.00
N LYS A 286 10.51 25.86 28.91
CA LYS A 286 10.46 26.39 27.54
C LYS A 286 9.59 25.53 26.64
N ASP A 287 10.09 24.33 26.38
CA ASP A 287 9.51 23.35 25.46
C ASP A 287 8.60 22.37 26.21
N ILE A 288 8.91 22.13 27.48
CA ILE A 288 8.18 21.21 28.36
C ILE A 288 7.93 21.88 29.71
N TYR A 289 6.71 21.71 30.22
CA TYR A 289 6.29 22.19 31.55
C TYR A 289 5.87 21.04 32.48
N PHE A 290 5.67 19.83 31.94
CA PHE A 290 5.28 18.62 32.68
C PHE A 290 6.11 17.42 32.19
N ASP A 291 6.46 16.48 33.07
CA ASP A 291 7.50 15.46 32.86
C ASP A 291 8.90 16.07 32.73
N LEU A 292 9.89 15.24 32.36
CA LEU A 292 11.31 15.61 32.41
C LEU A 292 11.87 16.07 31.06
N VAL A 293 11.47 15.44 29.95
CA VAL A 293 12.14 15.65 28.65
C VAL A 293 11.32 15.19 27.45
N ASP A 294 11.45 15.93 26.35
CA ASP A 294 10.98 15.59 25.02
C ASP A 294 12.05 14.71 24.37
N HIS A 295 11.72 13.44 24.26
CA HIS A 295 12.64 12.45 23.72
C HIS A 295 12.94 12.65 22.22
N ASP A 296 12.15 13.45 21.51
CA ASP A 296 12.44 13.75 20.10
C ASP A 296 13.50 14.85 19.96
N LYS A 297 13.76 15.61 21.03
CA LYS A 297 14.79 16.65 21.10
C LYS A 297 16.09 16.20 21.76
N VAL A 298 16.16 14.98 22.31
CA VAL A 298 17.40 14.43 22.87
C VAL A 298 18.26 13.76 21.81
N ARG A 299 19.54 13.58 22.12
CA ARG A 299 20.49 12.91 21.23
C ARG A 299 20.06 11.45 20.98
N SER A 300 19.98 11.10 19.70
CA SER A 300 19.61 9.78 19.22
C SER A 300 20.82 9.07 18.62
N PHE A 301 21.01 7.81 19.03
CA PHE A 301 22.07 6.93 18.55
C PHE A 301 21.46 5.81 17.72
N ARG A 302 21.86 5.70 16.45
CA ARG A 302 21.49 4.57 15.60
C ARG A 302 22.57 3.50 15.68
N ILE A 303 22.24 2.36 16.28
CA ILE A 303 23.20 1.31 16.59
C ILE A 303 22.70 -0.07 16.16
N GLN A 304 23.59 -1.00 15.84
CA GLN A 304 23.19 -2.36 15.48
C GLN A 304 22.65 -3.09 16.70
N LYS A 305 21.57 -3.86 16.54
CA LYS A 305 20.92 -4.59 17.65
C LYS A 305 21.86 -5.57 18.35
N GLN A 306 22.81 -6.15 17.62
CA GLN A 306 23.81 -7.07 18.17
C GLN A 306 25.00 -6.39 18.88
N THR A 307 25.13 -5.07 18.80
CA THR A 307 26.24 -4.35 19.45
C THR A 307 26.17 -4.57 20.97
N PRO A 308 27.24 -5.05 21.61
CA PRO A 308 27.32 -5.14 23.07
C PRO A 308 27.07 -3.77 23.72
N PHE A 309 26.30 -3.71 24.79
CA PHE A 309 25.99 -2.43 25.44
C PHE A 309 27.25 -1.69 25.92
N GLN A 310 28.30 -2.42 26.31
CA GLN A 310 29.60 -1.83 26.64
C GLN A 310 30.20 -0.97 25.50
N GLN A 311 30.10 -1.43 24.24
CA GLN A 311 30.53 -0.66 23.07
C GLN A 311 29.64 0.56 22.85
N PHE A 312 28.34 0.45 23.15
CA PHE A 312 27.46 1.62 23.14
C PHE A 312 27.89 2.67 24.18
N LYS A 313 28.31 2.26 25.39
CA LYS A 313 28.85 3.21 26.40
C LYS A 313 30.07 3.97 25.89
N GLU A 314 30.92 3.33 25.08
CA GLU A 314 32.07 3.98 24.43
C GLU A 314 31.64 5.03 23.39
N GLU A 315 30.60 4.74 22.60
CA GLU A 315 30.04 5.72 21.66
C GLU A 315 29.42 6.92 22.40
N VAL A 316 28.71 6.67 23.49
CA VAL A 316 28.20 7.73 24.38
C VAL A 316 29.35 8.53 25.00
N ALA A 317 30.45 7.87 25.38
CA ALA A 317 31.63 8.54 25.94
C ALA A 317 32.29 9.49 24.93
N LYS A 318 32.38 9.07 23.66
CA LYS A 318 32.91 9.91 22.57
C LYS A 318 32.02 11.11 22.29
N GLU A 319 30.69 10.92 22.28
CA GLU A 319 29.73 11.97 21.96
C GLU A 319 29.62 13.00 23.09
N PHE A 320 29.56 12.56 24.35
CA PHE A 320 29.30 13.45 25.49
C PHE A 320 30.54 13.77 26.33
N GLY A 321 31.70 13.16 26.04
CA GLY A 321 32.92 13.37 26.81
C GLY A 321 32.90 12.78 28.23
N VAL A 322 31.95 11.88 28.53
CA VAL A 322 31.81 11.25 29.86
C VAL A 322 32.45 9.86 29.82
N PRO A 323 33.53 9.59 30.57
CA PRO A 323 34.17 8.28 30.60
C PRO A 323 33.20 7.15 31.00
N VAL A 324 33.36 5.97 30.40
CA VAL A 324 32.45 4.81 30.55
C VAL A 324 32.23 4.41 32.02
N GLN A 325 33.27 4.48 32.85
CA GLN A 325 33.22 4.16 34.28
C GLN A 325 32.41 5.16 35.13
N LEU A 326 32.08 6.32 34.57
CA LEU A 326 31.32 7.38 35.24
C LEU A 326 29.87 7.45 34.73
N GLN A 327 29.49 6.55 33.81
CA GLN A 327 28.14 6.50 33.24
C GLN A 327 27.28 5.48 33.98
N ARG A 328 26.16 5.94 34.57
CA ARG A 328 25.06 5.05 34.98
C ARG A 328 23.82 5.33 34.15
N PHE A 329 23.32 4.29 33.47
CA PHE A 329 22.12 4.40 32.64
C PHE A 329 20.88 3.93 33.38
N TRP A 330 19.81 4.70 33.27
CA TRP A 330 18.49 4.42 33.80
C TRP A 330 17.51 4.11 32.68
N ILE A 331 16.71 3.07 32.89
CA ILE A 331 15.62 2.72 31.97
C ILE A 331 14.42 3.61 32.28
N TRP A 332 13.81 4.16 31.24
CA TRP A 332 12.53 4.82 31.36
C TRP A 332 11.37 3.83 31.29
N ALA A 333 10.36 4.03 32.12
CA ALA A 333 9.15 3.22 32.12
C ALA A 333 7.89 4.09 32.07
N LYS A 334 6.87 3.58 31.38
CA LYS A 334 5.53 4.16 31.40
C LYS A 334 4.81 3.67 32.64
N ARG A 335 4.32 4.62 33.44
CA ARG A 335 3.58 4.33 34.67
C ARG A 335 2.08 4.22 34.40
N GLN A 336 1.33 3.74 35.40
CA GLN A 336 -0.13 3.58 35.30
C GLN A 336 -0.86 4.90 35.09
N ASN A 337 -0.31 6.01 35.61
CA ASN A 337 -0.83 7.37 35.45
C ASN A 337 -0.41 8.03 34.11
N HIS A 338 0.03 7.23 33.14
CA HIS A 338 0.48 7.65 31.80
C HIS A 338 1.74 8.53 31.74
N THR A 339 2.38 8.85 32.87
CA THR A 339 3.69 9.51 32.87
C THR A 339 4.80 8.57 32.39
N TYR A 340 5.88 9.14 31.87
CA TYR A 340 7.06 8.40 31.44
C TYR A 340 8.27 8.90 32.21
N ARG A 341 8.84 8.07 33.11
CA ARG A 341 9.89 8.49 34.07
C ARG A 341 11.05 7.50 34.12
N PRO A 342 12.27 7.94 34.49
CA PRO A 342 13.36 7.04 34.87
C PRO A 342 12.91 6.15 36.02
N ASN A 343 12.96 4.83 35.85
CA ASN A 343 12.39 3.89 36.81
C ASN A 343 13.46 3.16 37.64
N ARG A 344 14.54 2.72 36.99
CA ARG A 344 15.64 2.03 37.67
C ARG A 344 16.92 2.07 36.83
N PRO A 345 18.10 1.92 37.45
CA PRO A 345 19.33 1.71 36.70
C PRO A 345 19.34 0.36 35.98
N LEU A 346 20.11 0.29 34.90
CA LEU A 346 20.50 -0.98 34.29
C LEU A 346 21.34 -1.79 35.28
N THR A 347 21.07 -3.09 35.33
CA THR A 347 21.84 -4.02 36.17
C THR A 347 23.13 -4.43 35.46
N PRO A 348 24.18 -4.86 36.19
CA PRO A 348 25.42 -5.34 35.58
C PRO A 348 25.19 -6.51 34.60
N GLN A 349 24.19 -7.36 34.85
CA GLN A 349 23.85 -8.47 33.95
C GLN A 349 23.20 -7.98 32.65
N GLU A 350 22.39 -6.92 32.71
CA GLU A 350 21.80 -6.29 31.53
C GLU A 350 22.87 -5.55 30.70
N GLU A 351 23.83 -4.87 31.33
CA GLU A 351 24.93 -4.19 30.61
C GLU A 351 25.86 -5.15 29.85
N LEU A 352 25.84 -6.45 30.17
CA LEU A 352 26.56 -7.48 29.42
C LEU A 352 25.83 -7.93 28.15
N GLN A 353 24.56 -7.56 27.97
CA GLN A 353 23.76 -7.98 26.83
C GLN A 353 23.94 -7.05 25.61
N PRO A 354 23.58 -7.52 24.40
CA PRO A 354 23.41 -6.64 23.24
C PRO A 354 22.31 -5.61 23.44
N VAL A 355 22.48 -4.42 22.86
CA VAL A 355 21.51 -3.31 22.92
C VAL A 355 20.10 -3.71 22.50
N GLY A 356 19.98 -4.61 21.52
CA GLY A 356 18.69 -5.11 21.03
C GLY A 356 17.91 -5.91 22.08
N GLN A 357 18.60 -6.70 22.90
CA GLN A 357 17.98 -7.48 23.97
C GLN A 357 17.57 -6.60 25.15
N ILE A 358 18.40 -5.62 25.52
CA ILE A 358 18.06 -4.64 26.56
C ILE A 358 16.78 -3.87 26.19
N ARG A 359 16.69 -3.45 24.92
CA ARG A 359 15.48 -2.83 24.37
C ARG A 359 14.25 -3.72 24.49
N GLU A 360 14.35 -4.99 24.11
CA GLU A 360 13.24 -5.94 24.16
C GLU A 360 12.78 -6.21 25.59
N ALA A 361 13.72 -6.30 26.54
CA ALA A 361 13.43 -6.47 27.95
C ALA A 361 12.81 -5.21 28.60
N SER A 362 13.25 -4.03 28.18
CA SER A 362 12.79 -2.74 28.69
C SER A 362 11.38 -2.37 28.20
N ASN A 363 11.02 -2.75 26.98
CA ASN A 363 9.90 -2.13 26.27
C ASN A 363 8.70 -3.06 26.08
N LYS A 364 7.89 -3.24 27.13
CA LYS A 364 6.60 -3.99 27.06
C LYS A 364 5.56 -3.34 26.13
N ALA A 365 5.73 -2.07 25.78
CA ALA A 365 4.79 -1.26 25.01
C ALA A 365 5.05 -1.21 23.49
N ASN A 366 5.98 -2.04 22.97
CA ASN A 366 6.23 -2.22 21.53
C ASN A 366 6.72 -0.97 20.78
N THR A 367 7.30 0.01 21.47
CA THR A 367 7.99 1.14 20.84
C THR A 367 9.33 0.70 20.23
N ALA A 368 9.62 1.13 19.00
CA ALA A 368 10.81 0.72 18.24
C ALA A 368 12.16 1.25 18.79
N GLU A 369 12.13 2.02 19.88
CA GLU A 369 13.24 2.80 20.42
C GLU A 369 13.52 2.40 21.87
N LEU A 370 14.81 2.44 22.27
CA LEU A 370 15.22 2.33 23.68
C LEU A 370 15.48 3.75 24.21
N LYS A 371 14.85 4.11 25.32
CA LYS A 371 15.01 5.42 25.95
C LYS A 371 15.76 5.25 27.27
N LEU A 372 16.84 5.99 27.44
CA LEU A 372 17.73 5.92 28.61
C LEU A 372 17.94 7.32 29.19
N PHE A 373 18.07 7.39 30.50
CA PHE A 373 18.59 8.58 31.19
C PHE A 373 20.02 8.29 31.65
N LEU A 374 20.96 9.16 31.29
CA LEU A 374 22.36 9.06 31.66
C LEU A 374 22.61 9.90 32.92
N GLU A 375 22.81 9.20 34.05
CA GLU A 375 23.22 9.77 35.32
C GLU A 375 24.73 10.01 35.31
N VAL A 376 25.13 11.27 35.48
CA VAL A 376 26.52 11.70 35.64
C VAL A 376 26.61 12.56 36.88
N GLU A 377 27.48 12.18 37.81
CA GLU A 377 27.70 12.93 39.04
C GLU A 377 28.85 13.91 38.85
N MET A 378 28.72 15.14 39.36
CA MET A 378 29.69 16.22 39.11
C MET A 378 30.19 16.80 40.44
N LEU A 379 31.51 16.92 40.58
CA LEU A 379 32.16 17.62 41.70
C LEU A 379 33.22 18.57 41.13
N ASP A 380 33.14 19.86 41.46
CA ASP A 380 34.02 20.92 40.93
C ASP A 380 34.17 20.87 39.40
N GLU A 381 33.03 20.78 38.70
CA GLU A 381 32.93 20.67 37.23
C GLU A 381 33.59 19.43 36.62
N ARG A 382 33.94 18.43 37.43
CA ARG A 382 34.51 17.16 36.96
C ARG A 382 33.56 16.00 37.22
N PRO A 383 33.39 15.07 36.24
CA PRO A 383 32.57 13.91 36.46
C PRO A 383 33.23 12.98 37.48
N ILE A 384 32.45 12.47 38.42
CA ILE A 384 32.84 11.49 39.42
C ILE A 384 31.96 10.24 39.32
N PRO A 385 32.39 9.09 39.88
CA PRO A 385 31.57 7.88 39.85
C PRO A 385 30.25 8.11 40.60
N PRO A 386 29.09 7.77 40.00
CA PRO A 386 27.82 7.87 40.69
C PRO A 386 27.81 7.00 41.96
N PRO A 387 27.25 7.47 43.08
CA PRO A 387 27.25 6.74 44.35
C PRO A 387 26.51 5.40 44.22
N GLU A 388 26.97 4.34 44.88
CA GLU A 388 26.26 3.05 44.86
C GLU A 388 24.81 3.21 45.35
N LYS A 389 23.84 2.78 44.53
CA LYS A 389 22.43 2.85 44.88
C LYS A 389 22.05 1.64 45.72
N SER A 390 21.69 1.85 46.98
CA SER A 390 21.07 0.81 47.81
C SER A 390 19.59 0.67 47.48
N LYS A 391 18.96 -0.42 47.94
CA LYS A 391 17.49 -0.61 47.80
C LYS A 391 16.67 0.45 48.52
N GLU A 392 17.26 1.14 49.49
CA GLU A 392 16.58 2.21 50.22
C GLU A 392 16.74 3.57 49.53
N ASP A 393 17.69 3.71 48.61
CA ASP A 393 17.93 4.95 47.87
C ASP A 393 16.91 5.10 46.75
N ILE A 394 16.42 6.32 46.54
CA ILE A 394 15.55 6.69 45.43
C ILE A 394 16.09 7.96 44.76
N LEU A 395 16.00 8.02 43.43
CA LEU A 395 16.41 9.17 42.62
C LEU A 395 15.22 10.11 42.39
N LEU A 396 15.33 11.34 42.89
CA LEU A 396 14.30 12.37 42.75
C LEU A 396 14.78 13.52 41.87
N PHE A 397 13.85 14.12 41.14
CA PHE A 397 14.08 15.26 40.26
C PHE A 397 13.36 16.48 40.81
N PHE A 398 13.98 17.65 40.68
CA PHE A 398 13.49 18.87 41.30
C PHE A 398 13.25 19.98 40.27
N LYS A 399 12.06 20.59 40.34
CA LYS A 399 11.70 21.78 39.57
C LYS A 399 11.40 22.91 40.54
N LEU A 400 11.91 24.11 40.27
CA LEU A 400 11.54 25.31 40.99
C LEU A 400 10.51 26.07 40.16
N TYR A 401 9.39 26.39 40.79
CA TYR A 401 8.42 27.34 40.28
C TYR A 401 8.64 28.69 40.98
N ASP A 402 8.76 29.75 40.19
CA ASP A 402 8.79 31.13 40.69
C ASP A 402 7.37 31.72 40.57
N PRO A 403 6.68 32.04 41.68
CA PRO A 403 5.34 32.63 41.61
C PRO A 403 5.34 34.09 41.13
N GLU A 404 6.43 34.83 41.35
CA GLU A 404 6.55 36.25 40.94
C GLU A 404 6.80 36.37 39.44
N LYS A 405 7.58 35.44 38.90
CA LYS A 405 7.79 35.24 37.47
C LYS A 405 7.31 33.85 37.12
N PRO A 406 6.13 33.65 36.53
CA PRO A 406 5.49 32.34 36.34
C PRO A 406 6.30 31.43 35.40
N GLU A 407 7.44 30.97 35.89
CA GLU A 407 8.50 30.27 35.23
C GLU A 407 8.83 29.04 36.06
N LEU A 408 8.91 27.91 35.37
CA LEU A 408 9.30 26.63 35.94
C LEU A 408 10.69 26.29 35.43
N ARG A 409 11.65 25.97 36.30
CA ARG A 409 12.99 25.57 35.87
C ARG A 409 13.44 24.29 36.54
N TYR A 410 14.22 23.50 35.82
CA TYR A 410 14.91 22.36 36.40
C TYR A 410 16.05 22.82 37.32
N VAL A 411 16.13 22.23 38.51
CA VAL A 411 17.11 22.62 39.55
C VAL A 411 18.13 21.53 39.78
N GLY A 412 17.79 20.28 39.47
CA GLY A 412 18.70 19.15 39.55
C GLY A 412 18.00 17.89 40.04
N ARG A 413 18.81 16.91 40.45
CA ARG A 413 18.38 15.62 40.97
C ARG A 413 19.13 15.32 42.27
N LEU A 414 18.54 14.53 43.16
CA LEU A 414 19.20 14.04 44.37
C LEU A 414 18.89 12.56 44.58
N MET A 415 19.88 11.85 45.11
CA MET A 415 19.69 10.51 45.65
C MET A 415 19.35 10.64 47.14
N VAL A 416 18.19 10.15 47.56
CA VAL A 416 17.72 10.25 48.95
C VAL A 416 17.30 8.88 49.49
N LYS A 417 17.30 8.71 50.81
CA LYS A 417 16.76 7.50 51.43
C LYS A 417 15.23 7.57 51.42
N SER A 418 14.56 6.53 50.94
CA SER A 418 13.10 6.37 51.02
C SER A 418 12.55 6.47 52.45
N SER A 419 13.36 6.18 53.46
CA SER A 419 13.01 6.33 54.88
C SER A 419 13.19 7.75 55.43
N SER A 420 13.92 8.62 54.73
CA SER A 420 14.11 10.04 55.09
C SER A 420 12.87 10.87 54.79
N LYS A 421 12.82 12.07 55.37
CA LYS A 421 11.70 13.00 55.24
C LYS A 421 12.05 14.14 54.26
N PRO A 422 11.06 14.71 53.56
CA PRO A 422 11.33 15.87 52.70
C PRO A 422 11.93 17.07 53.44
N MET A 423 11.61 17.25 54.73
CA MET A 423 12.26 18.29 55.54
C MET A 423 13.78 18.11 55.71
N ASP A 424 14.31 16.89 55.56
CA ASP A 424 15.74 16.61 55.73
C ASP A 424 16.57 17.13 54.55
N ILE A 425 15.93 17.42 53.41
CA ILE A 425 16.59 17.88 52.18
C ILE A 425 16.31 19.35 51.85
N THR A 426 15.46 20.05 52.61
CA THR A 426 15.09 21.45 52.31
C THR A 426 16.29 22.39 52.25
N GLY A 427 17.26 22.23 53.17
CA GLY A 427 18.50 23.01 53.12
C GLY A 427 19.30 22.81 51.83
N LYS A 428 19.29 21.58 51.28
CA LYS A 428 19.94 21.29 49.99
C LYS A 428 19.14 21.87 48.82
N LEU A 429 17.81 21.81 48.87
CA LEU A 429 16.95 22.43 47.86
C LEU A 429 17.11 23.96 47.84
N ASN A 430 17.21 24.58 49.00
CA ASN A 430 17.53 26.01 49.13
C ASN A 430 18.88 26.34 48.50
N GLU A 431 19.92 25.55 48.78
CA GLU A 431 21.25 25.71 48.16
C GLU A 431 21.16 25.60 46.62
N MET A 432 20.49 24.57 46.10
CA MET A 432 20.36 24.36 44.64
C MET A 432 19.50 25.45 43.97
N ALA A 433 18.51 25.99 44.68
CA ALA A 433 17.68 27.10 44.20
C ALA A 433 18.38 28.46 44.28
N GLY A 434 19.42 28.59 45.12
CA GLY A 434 20.08 29.86 45.43
C GLY A 434 19.35 30.69 46.49
N PHE A 435 18.60 30.04 47.39
CA PHE A 435 17.87 30.65 48.49
C PHE A 435 18.69 30.72 49.78
N ALA A 436 18.20 31.44 50.78
CA ALA A 436 18.77 31.41 52.12
C ALA A 436 18.63 29.99 52.71
N PRO A 437 19.60 29.49 53.50
CA PRO A 437 19.55 28.13 54.03
C PRO A 437 18.29 27.80 54.84
N ASP A 438 17.76 28.80 55.55
CA ASP A 438 16.58 28.75 56.41
C ASP A 438 15.29 29.25 55.73
N GLU A 439 15.33 29.50 54.41
CA GLU A 439 14.15 29.87 53.64
C GLU A 439 13.07 28.80 53.75
N GLU A 440 11.84 29.22 54.06
CA GLU A 440 10.68 28.34 54.05
C GLU A 440 10.24 28.10 52.59
N ILE A 441 10.16 26.84 52.18
CA ILE A 441 9.76 26.44 50.83
C ILE A 441 8.59 25.47 50.87
N GLU A 442 7.62 25.60 49.98
CA GLU A 442 6.54 24.61 49.81
C GLU A 442 6.96 23.51 48.82
N LEU A 443 6.54 22.27 49.07
CA LEU A 443 6.88 21.12 48.23
C LEU A 443 5.60 20.51 47.65
N PHE A 444 5.65 20.17 46.36
CA PHE A 444 4.55 19.58 45.62
C PHE A 444 5.06 18.39 44.79
N GLU A 445 4.35 17.28 44.81
CA GLU A 445 4.60 16.15 43.92
C GLU A 445 3.91 16.37 42.57
N GLU A 446 4.64 16.24 41.46
CA GLU A 446 4.08 16.27 40.11
C GLU A 446 3.67 14.85 39.67
N ILE A 447 2.36 14.56 39.77
CA ILE A 447 1.82 13.19 39.66
C ILE A 447 1.42 12.84 38.22
N LYS A 448 0.51 13.62 37.60
CA LYS A 448 -0.01 13.34 36.25
C LYS A 448 -0.49 14.61 35.53
N PHE A 449 -0.51 14.55 34.20
CA PHE A 449 -0.98 15.64 33.34
C PHE A 449 -2.37 15.38 32.77
N GLU A 450 -2.65 14.14 32.35
CA GLU A 450 -3.93 13.76 31.75
C GLU A 450 -4.76 12.90 32.71
N PRO A 451 -6.08 13.07 32.77
CA PRO A 451 -6.90 14.05 32.03
C PRO A 451 -6.88 15.48 32.62
N CYS A 452 -6.27 15.65 33.79
CA CYS A 452 -6.08 16.94 34.44
C CYS A 452 -4.72 16.97 35.14
N VAL A 453 -4.10 18.16 35.15
CA VAL A 453 -2.84 18.40 35.86
C VAL A 453 -3.08 18.18 37.34
N MET A 454 -2.29 17.30 37.94
CA MET A 454 -2.36 16.95 39.35
C MET A 454 -0.97 17.14 39.96
N CYS A 455 -0.89 18.18 40.79
CA CYS A 455 0.22 18.39 41.70
C CYS A 455 -0.32 18.41 43.12
N GLU A 456 0.21 17.58 44.01
CA GLU A 456 -0.26 17.45 45.39
C GLU A 456 0.77 17.97 46.37
N HIS A 457 0.31 18.63 47.45
CA HIS A 457 1.21 19.13 48.47
C HIS A 457 1.89 17.97 49.20
N LEU A 458 3.23 18.01 49.26
CA LEU A 458 4.03 16.97 49.87
C LEU A 458 4.25 17.27 51.36
N ASP A 459 3.79 16.38 52.25
CA ASP A 459 4.01 16.53 53.69
C ASP A 459 5.49 16.37 54.05
N LYS A 460 6.10 17.46 54.53
CA LYS A 460 7.51 17.53 54.89
C LYS A 460 7.90 16.62 56.06
N LYS A 461 6.93 16.19 56.90
CA LYS A 461 7.20 15.41 58.13
C LYS A 461 7.07 13.90 57.94
N THR A 462 6.38 13.48 56.89
CA THR A 462 6.18 12.09 56.53
C THR A 462 7.33 11.61 55.66
N SER A 463 7.76 10.35 55.80
CA SER A 463 8.88 9.84 54.99
C SER A 463 8.48 9.69 53.53
N PHE A 464 9.44 9.79 52.62
CA PHE A 464 9.21 9.61 51.18
C PHE A 464 8.46 8.31 50.86
N ARG A 465 8.83 7.20 51.51
CA ARG A 465 8.15 5.90 51.35
C ARG A 465 6.67 5.95 51.73
N LEU A 466 6.33 6.63 52.82
CA LEU A 466 4.93 6.73 53.27
C LEU A 466 4.13 7.69 52.38
N CYS A 467 4.78 8.66 51.77
CA CYS A 467 4.23 9.51 50.71
C CYS A 467 4.15 8.81 49.34
N GLN A 468 4.52 7.53 49.23
CA GLN A 468 4.56 6.77 47.97
C GLN A 468 5.52 7.35 46.91
N ILE A 469 6.53 8.10 47.35
CA ILE A 469 7.55 8.67 46.47
C ILE A 469 8.56 7.59 46.08
N GLU A 470 8.81 7.46 44.78
CA GLU A 470 9.63 6.43 44.14
C GLU A 470 10.69 7.02 43.18
N ASP A 471 11.52 6.14 42.62
CA ASP A 471 12.51 6.49 41.60
C ASP A 471 11.87 7.18 40.38
N GLY A 472 12.35 8.38 40.04
CA GLY A 472 11.87 9.16 38.90
C GLY A 472 10.77 10.17 39.21
N ASP A 473 10.37 10.29 40.48
CA ASP A 473 9.40 11.30 40.89
C ASP A 473 9.97 12.71 40.78
N ILE A 474 9.07 13.63 40.50
CA ILE A 474 9.38 15.05 40.36
C ILE A 474 8.74 15.78 41.53
N ILE A 475 9.57 16.48 42.29
CA ILE A 475 9.14 17.40 43.33
C ILE A 475 9.30 18.82 42.79
N CYS A 476 8.17 19.49 42.61
CA CYS A 476 8.10 20.91 42.35
C CYS A 476 8.14 21.65 43.69
N PHE A 477 8.89 22.75 43.77
CA PHE A 477 8.92 23.56 44.97
C PHE A 477 8.93 25.05 44.65
N GLN A 478 8.50 25.86 45.60
CA GLN A 478 8.40 27.31 45.49
C GLN A 478 8.66 27.96 46.86
N LYS A 479 8.90 29.27 46.86
CA LYS A 479 8.95 30.10 48.07
C LYS A 479 7.55 30.36 48.63
#